data_AF-A0A383A8N5-F1
#
_entry.id   AF-A0A383A8N5-F1
#
_cell.length_a   1.000
_cell.length_b   1.000
_cell.length_c   1.000
_cell.angle_alpha   90.00
_cell.angle_beta   90.00
_cell.angle_gamma   90.00
#
_symmetry.space_group_name_H-M   'P 1'
#
loop_
_entity.id
_entity.type
_entity.pdbx_description
1 polymer ?
#
loop_
_entity_poly.entity_id
_entity_poly.type
_entity_poly.pdbx_seq_one_letter_code
_entity_poly.pdbx_strand_id
1 'polypeptide(L)' 'MLDKRKKFYKFILNSFPVFLLFILVFTGFELSIIYHNLNISFNFVYIVIFFWVLKKPEIRGFGLIFLSGI' A
#
# COMPACT_ATOMS: atom_id res chain seq x y z
N MET A 1 -31.35 5.96 -4.37
CA MET A 1 -30.80 4.63 -4.02
C MET A 1 -29.38 4.37 -4.58
N LEU A 2 -28.90 5.13 -5.58
CA LEU A 2 -27.56 4.99 -6.19
C LEU A 2 -26.40 5.52 -5.30
N ASP A 3 -26.67 6.49 -4.42
CA ASP A 3 -25.64 7.16 -3.62
C ASP A 3 -24.95 6.29 -2.58
N LYS A 4 -25.69 5.40 -1.90
CA LYS A 4 -25.10 4.54 -0.86
C LYS A 4 -24.04 3.59 -1.45
N ARG A 5 -24.27 3.07 -2.67
CA ARG A 5 -23.30 2.21 -3.37
C ARG A 5 -22.04 2.98 -3.78
N LYS A 6 -22.19 4.20 -4.32
CA LYS A 6 -21.05 5.07 -4.64
C LYS A 6 -20.23 5.44 -3.39
N LYS A 7 -20.90 5.73 -2.26
CA LYS A 7 -20.25 6.06 -0.99
C LYS A 7 -19.46 4.88 -0.43
N PHE A 8 -20.03 3.67 -0.50
CA PHE A 8 -19.36 2.44 -0.08
C PHE A 8 -18.16 2.09 -0.97
N TYR A 9 -18.31 2.19 -2.29
CA TYR A 9 -17.21 1.95 -3.22
C TYR A 9 -16.04 2.94 -3.00
N LYS A 10 -16.36 4.21 -2.78
CA LYS A 10 -15.37 5.24 -2.44
C LYS A 10 -14.68 4.98 -1.11
N PHE A 11 -15.41 4.47 -0.12
CA PHE A 11 -14.83 4.05 1.16
C PHE A 11 -13.86 2.89 1.00
N ILE A 12 -14.25 1.82 0.29
CA ILE A 12 -13.37 0.68 0.02
C ILE A 12 -12.11 1.13 -0.73
N LEU A 13 -12.24 1.92 -1.79
CA LEU A 13 -11.08 2.41 -2.55
C LEU A 13 -10.12 3.27 -1.73
N ASN A 14 -10.63 4.03 -0.75
CA ASN A 14 -9.79 4.82 0.14
C ASN A 14 -9.12 3.97 1.23
N SER A 15 -9.76 2.87 1.67
CA SER A 15 -9.26 2.02 2.76
C SER A 15 -8.39 0.85 2.28
N PHE A 16 -8.62 0.37 1.04
CA PHE A 16 -7.85 -0.69 0.39
C PHE A 16 -6.33 -0.49 0.44
N PRO A 17 -5.78 0.73 0.24
CA PRO A 17 -4.34 1.00 0.32
C PRO A 17 -3.73 0.62 1.66
N VAL A 18 -4.40 1.00 2.75
CA VAL A 18 -3.94 0.78 4.12
C VAL A 18 -4.03 -0.70 4.46
N PHE A 19 -5.12 -1.35 4.05
CA PHE A 19 -5.32 -2.78 4.25
C PHE A 19 -4.27 -3.62 3.50
N LEU A 20 -3.98 -3.26 2.24
CA LEU A 20 -2.93 -3.90 1.44
C LEU A 20 -1.55 -3.73 2.10
N LEU A 21 -1.26 -2.54 2.64
CA LEU A 21 -0.02 -2.26 3.36
C LEU A 21 0.17 -3.18 4.56
N PHE A 22 -0.85 -3.33 5.40
CA PHE A 22 -0.79 -4.25 6.55
C PHE A 22 -0.51 -5.70 6.12
N ILE A 23 -1.16 -6.18 5.06
CA ILE A 23 -0.91 -7.53 4.55
C ILE A 23 0.55 -7.68 4.10
N LEU A 24 1.06 -6.75 3.30
CA LEU A 24 2.42 -6.83 2.76
C LEU A 24 3.49 -6.78 3.86
N VAL A 25 3.28 -5.96 4.90
CA VAL A 25 4.17 -5.86 6.05
C VAL A 25 4.15 -7.15 6.88
N PHE A 26 2.97 -7.62 7.29
CA PHE A 26 2.87 -8.82 8.13
C PHE A 26 3.35 -10.09 7.43
N THR A 27 3.25 -10.14 6.11
CA THR A 27 3.77 -11.26 5.32
C THR A 27 5.26 -11.16 5.06
N GLY A 28 5.91 -10.03 5.37
CA GLY A 28 7.32 -9.80 5.05
C GLY A 28 7.57 -9.84 3.54
N PHE A 29 6.61 -9.38 2.73
CA PHE A 29 6.66 -9.56 1.30
C PHE A 29 7.83 -8.80 0.65
N GLU A 30 8.73 -9.55 0.03
CA GLU A 30 9.80 -9.03 -0.82
C GLU A 30 9.54 -9.41 -2.27
N LEU A 31 9.67 -8.45 -3.18
CA LEU A 31 9.48 -8.72 -4.59
C LEU A 31 10.84 -8.97 -5.23
N SER A 32 11.06 -10.22 -5.63
CA SER A 32 12.28 -10.67 -6.30
C SER A 32 11.97 -11.10 -7.74
N ILE A 33 12.72 -10.57 -8.69
CA ILE A 33 12.65 -10.94 -10.10
C ILE A 33 13.98 -11.59 -10.48
N ILE A 34 13.90 -12.78 -11.05
CA ILE A 34 15.05 -13.51 -11.59
C ILE A 34 15.00 -13.42 -13.10
N TYR A 35 16.02 -12.81 -13.72
CA TYR A 35 16.12 -12.69 -15.18
C TYR A 35 17.55 -12.91 -15.63
N HIS A 36 17.82 -13.93 -16.47
CA HIS A 36 19.16 -14.22 -17.01
C HIS A 36 20.29 -14.16 -15.95
N ASN A 37 20.12 -14.89 -14.84
CA ASN A 37 21.04 -14.91 -13.68
C ASN A 37 21.19 -13.58 -12.91
N LEU A 38 20.43 -12.54 -13.25
CA LEU A 38 20.30 -11.34 -12.42
C LEU A 38 19.17 -11.56 -11.42
N ASN A 39 19.51 -11.49 -10.13
CA ASN A 39 18.53 -11.39 -9.05
C ASN A 39 18.32 -9.92 -8.70
N ILE A 40 17.15 -9.39 -9.03
CA ILE A 40 16.74 -8.05 -8.65
C ILE A 40 15.69 -8.20 -7.56
N SER A 41 16.03 -7.84 -6.33
CA SER A 41 15.08 -7.77 -5.23
C SER A 41 14.82 -6.32 -4.85
N PHE A 42 13.57 -6.02 -4.55
CA PHE A 42 13.20 -4.72 -4.01
C PHE A 42 12.15 -4.86 -2.92
N ASN A 43 12.24 -3.96 -1.95
CA ASN A 43 11.29 -3.87 -0.88
C ASN A 43 9.99 -3.23 -1.41
N PHE A 44 9.06 -4.09 -1.81
CA PHE A 44 7.80 -3.67 -2.41
C PHE A 44 6.90 -2.92 -1.41
N VAL A 45 7.01 -3.22 -0.12
CA VAL A 45 6.33 -2.46 0.95
C VAL A 45 6.71 -0.97 0.86
N TYR A 46 8.01 -0.66 0.78
CA TYR A 46 8.47 0.73 0.65
C TYR A 46 7.98 1.41 -0.63
N ILE A 47 7.92 0.69 -1.75
CA ILE A 47 7.38 1.24 -3.01
C ILE A 47 5.91 1.64 -2.85
N VAL A 48 5.11 0.77 -2.21
CA VAL A 48 3.70 1.04 -1.95
C VAL A 48 3.53 2.23 -1.00
N ILE A 49 4.35 2.31 0.07
CA ILE A 49 4.37 3.45 1.00
C ILE A 49 4.66 4.75 0.25
N PHE A 50 5.74 4.80 -0.53
CA PHE A 50 6.16 6.01 -1.26
C PHE A 50 5.10 6.47 -2.25
N PHE A 51 4.53 5.53 -3.01
CA PHE A 51 3.47 5.83 -3.96
C PHE A 51 2.26 6.48 -3.28
N TRP A 52 1.86 5.99 -2.11
CA TRP A 52 0.72 6.53 -1.37
C TRP A 52 0.99 7.89 -0.73
N VAL A 53 2.20 8.09 -0.21
CA VAL A 53 2.65 9.40 0.31
C VAL A 53 2.64 10.46 -0.79
N LEU A 54 3.20 10.16 -1.97
CA LEU A 54 3.25 11.10 -3.09
C LEU A 54 1.87 11.41 -3.69
N LYS A 55 0.98 10.43 -3.72
CA LYS A 55 -0.34 10.58 -4.36
C LYS A 55 -1.28 11.52 -3.60
N LYS A 56 -1.19 11.57 -2.27
CA LYS A 56 -2.02 12.45 -1.41
C LYS A 56 -1.27 12.88 -0.14
N PRO A 57 -0.36 13.86 -0.24
CA PRO A 57 0.49 14.30 0.87
C PRO A 57 -0.31 14.91 2.05
N GLU A 58 -1.54 15.37 1.82
CA GLU A 58 -2.34 16.08 2.83
C GLU A 58 -3.14 15.16 3.78
N ILE A 59 -3.13 13.84 3.58
CA ILE A 59 -4.13 12.95 4.20
C ILE A 59 -3.47 11.94 5.13
N ARG A 60 -3.49 12.24 6.44
CA ARG A 60 -3.73 11.37 7.63
C ARG A 60 -3.04 9.99 7.74
N GLY A 61 -2.22 9.59 6.79
CA GLY A 61 -1.69 8.23 6.63
C GLY A 61 -0.25 8.05 7.09
N PHE A 62 0.49 9.14 7.34
CA PHE A 62 1.88 9.06 7.79
C PHE A 62 2.04 8.28 9.11
N GLY A 63 1.12 8.42 10.07
CA GLY A 63 1.16 7.65 11.32
C GLY A 63 0.88 6.15 11.15
N LEU A 64 -0.08 5.78 10.29
CA LEU A 64 -0.39 4.38 10.00
C LEU A 64 0.69 3.72 9.13
N ILE A 65 1.27 4.47 8.20
CA ILE A 65 2.44 4.07 7.41
C ILE A 65 3.65 3.86 8.32
N PHE A 66 3.90 4.77 9.26
CA PHE A 66 4.97 4.64 10.25
C PHE A 66 4.77 3.42 11.16
N LEU A 67 3.55 3.19 11.68
CA LEU A 67 3.23 2.00 12.48
C LEU A 67 3.33 0.69 11.67
N SER A 68 3.19 0.75 10.35
CA SER A 68 3.42 -0.41 9.47
C SER A 68 4.91 -0.71 9.26
N GLY A 69 5.82 0.17 9.68
CA GLY A 69 7.26 -0.03 9.59
C GLY A 69 7.94 -0.51 10.88
N ILE A 70 7.19 -0.62 11.99
CA ILE A 70 7.63 -1.19 13.28
C ILE A 70 7.20 -2.65 13.35
#